data_AF-A0A7G8D8B5-F1
#
_entry.id   AF-A0A7G8D8B5-F1
#
_cell.length_a   1.000
_cell.length_b   1.000
_cell.length_c   1.000
_cell.angle_alpha   90.00
_cell.angle_beta   90.00
_cell.angle_gamma   90.00
#
_symmetry.space_group_name_H-M   'P 1'
#
loop_
_entity.id
_entity.type
_entity.pdbx_description
1 polymer ?
#
loop_
_entity_poly.entity_id
_entity_poly.type
_entity_poly.pdbx_seq_one_letter_code
_entity_poly.pdbx_strand_id
1 'polypeptide(L)'
;MTHGLTCRIVIDENSKQLFSRMDVDNSNTPCSIDSSNPNDSSFDLSKSFGDGSEKVALSLNPPPEKGHTTRVIRLQHQGFSQDNQLNALGELKDGNINDGVLELKIQHEDLDQQRCIRILSPIGMIRDGRAEKGRSDCDYDKSF
;
A
#
# COMPACT_ATOMS: atom_id res chain seq x y z
N MET A 1 16.82 -15.27 -19.26
CA MET A 1 15.69 -14.39 -19.64
C MET A 1 14.73 -14.34 -18.46
N THR A 2 14.87 -13.32 -17.59
CA THR A 2 13.99 -13.10 -16.43
C THR A 2 12.70 -12.46 -16.90
N HIS A 3 11.77 -13.27 -17.42
CA HIS A 3 10.46 -12.80 -17.81
C HIS A 3 9.56 -12.69 -16.56
N GLY A 4 8.97 -11.51 -16.34
CA GLY A 4 7.64 -11.40 -15.71
C GLY A 4 7.52 -11.42 -14.19
N LEU A 5 8.60 -11.42 -13.41
CA LEU A 5 8.47 -11.40 -11.94
C LEU A 5 7.80 -10.11 -11.47
N THR A 6 6.67 -10.27 -10.80
CA THR A 6 5.86 -9.18 -10.24
C THR A 6 5.66 -9.44 -8.76
N CYS A 7 6.03 -8.48 -7.91
CA CYS A 7 5.68 -8.52 -6.50
C CYS A 7 4.25 -8.00 -6.35
N ARG A 8 3.34 -8.87 -5.91
CA ARG A 8 1.97 -8.49 -5.56
C ARG A 8 1.91 -8.25 -4.06
N ILE A 9 1.39 -7.09 -3.67
CA ILE A 9 1.17 -6.70 -2.27
C ILE A 9 -0.34 -6.53 -2.07
N VAL A 10 -0.91 -7.25 -1.12
CA VAL A 10 -2.31 -7.12 -0.69
C VAL A 10 -2.31 -6.44 0.67
N ILE A 11 -3.08 -5.38 0.80
CA ILE A 11 -3.24 -4.60 2.02
C ILE A 11 -4.70 -4.73 2.45
N ASP A 12 -4.95 -5.33 3.60
CA ASP A 12 -6.29 -5.44 4.18
C ASP A 12 -6.46 -4.41 5.28
N GLU A 13 -7.35 -3.43 5.05
CA GLU A 13 -7.62 -2.33 5.98
C GLU A 13 -8.24 -2.84 7.28
N ASN A 14 -9.11 -3.85 7.20
CA ASN A 14 -9.87 -4.34 8.36
C ASN A 14 -9.02 -5.23 9.26
N SER A 15 -8.33 -6.21 8.67
CA SER A 15 -7.46 -7.10 9.44
C SER A 15 -6.11 -6.45 9.77
N LYS A 16 -5.79 -5.32 9.14
CA LYS A 16 -4.51 -4.57 9.30
C LYS A 16 -3.31 -5.46 8.92
N GLN A 17 -3.50 -6.32 7.94
CA GLN A 17 -2.48 -7.25 7.46
C GLN A 17 -2.00 -6.84 6.06
N LEU A 18 -0.69 -6.94 5.87
CA LEU A 18 -0.04 -6.84 4.57
C LEU A 18 0.46 -8.22 4.15
N PHE A 19 0.19 -8.59 2.93
CA PHE A 19 0.66 -9.82 2.34
C PHE A 19 1.46 -9.49 1.08
N SER A 20 2.63 -10.08 0.92
CA SER A 20 3.42 -9.95 -0.30
C SER A 20 3.78 -11.30 -0.86
N ARG A 21 3.66 -11.45 -2.18
CA ARG A 21 4.00 -12.67 -2.91
C ARG A 21 4.69 -12.30 -4.22
N MET A 22 5.66 -13.12 -4.64
CA MET A 22 6.15 -13.08 -6.01
C MET A 22 5.19 -13.85 -6.92
N ASP A 23 4.51 -13.14 -7.79
CA ASP A 23 3.74 -13.72 -8.89
C ASP A 23 4.68 -13.92 -10.09
N VAL A 24 4.68 -15.15 -10.60
CA VAL A 24 5.46 -15.54 -11.79
C VAL A 24 4.65 -15.31 -13.08
N ASP A 25 3.33 -15.10 -12.95
CA ASP A 25 2.39 -14.96 -14.06
C ASP A 25 1.64 -13.62 -14.00
N ASN A 26 1.50 -12.94 -15.15
CA ASN A 26 0.72 -11.70 -15.33
C ASN A 26 -0.81 -11.90 -15.24
N SER A 27 -1.29 -12.95 -14.58
CA SER A 27 -2.73 -13.26 -14.53
C SER A 27 -3.47 -12.30 -13.57
N ASN A 28 -4.62 -11.78 -13.99
CA ASN A 28 -5.47 -10.90 -13.18
C ASN A 28 -6.29 -11.65 -12.11
N THR A 29 -5.93 -12.89 -11.79
CA THR A 29 -6.72 -13.74 -10.90
C THR A 29 -6.67 -13.20 -9.45
N PRO A 30 -7.82 -12.95 -8.79
CA PRO A 30 -7.84 -12.57 -7.37
C PRO A 30 -7.22 -13.70 -6.54
N CYS A 31 -6.14 -13.44 -5.80
CA CYS A 31 -5.56 -14.45 -4.93
C CYS A 31 -6.52 -14.75 -3.77
N SER A 32 -6.73 -16.04 -3.52
CA SER A 32 -7.05 -16.53 -2.19
C SER A 32 -5.84 -16.25 -1.28
N ILE A 33 -6.06 -15.63 -0.14
CA ILE A 33 -5.04 -15.50 0.91
C ILE A 33 -4.77 -16.93 1.42
N ASP A 34 -3.59 -17.48 1.15
CA ASP A 34 -3.19 -18.78 1.69
C ASP A 34 -1.94 -18.61 2.54
N SER A 35 -2.15 -18.47 3.86
CA SER A 35 -1.09 -18.34 4.85
C SER A 35 -0.19 -19.58 4.97
N SER A 36 -0.50 -20.67 4.26
CA SER A 36 0.31 -21.89 4.21
C SER A 36 1.33 -21.93 3.07
N ASN A 37 1.27 -20.98 2.12
CA ASN A 37 2.25 -20.91 1.03
C ASN A 37 3.57 -20.29 1.53
N PRO A 38 4.71 -21.01 1.50
CA PRO A 38 5.99 -20.51 2.01
C PRO A 38 6.57 -19.34 1.21
N ASN A 39 6.01 -19.04 0.03
CA ASN A 39 6.41 -17.90 -0.79
C ASN A 39 5.63 -16.62 -0.48
N ASP A 40 4.66 -16.68 0.43
CA ASP A 40 3.87 -15.55 0.87
C ASP A 40 4.46 -15.02 2.17
N SER A 41 4.92 -13.77 2.15
CA SER A 41 5.29 -13.06 3.37
C SER A 41 4.05 -12.35 3.91
N SER A 42 3.76 -12.54 5.20
CA SER A 42 2.69 -11.83 5.88
C SER A 42 3.26 -10.92 6.96
N PHE A 43 2.71 -9.73 7.05
CA PHE A 43 3.04 -8.75 8.06
C PHE A 43 1.76 -8.25 8.72
N ASP A 44 1.68 -8.48 10.02
CA ASP A 44 0.54 -8.09 10.84
C ASP A 44 0.89 -6.79 11.57
N LEU A 45 0.28 -5.68 11.15
CA LEU A 45 0.56 -4.37 11.77
C LEU A 45 0.19 -4.41 13.24
N SER A 46 -0.99 -4.93 13.55
CA SER A 46 -1.51 -5.11 14.91
C SER A 46 -0.51 -5.81 15.82
N LYS A 47 0.03 -6.97 15.41
CA LYS A 47 1.02 -7.72 16.21
C LYS A 47 2.34 -6.98 16.37
N SER A 48 2.72 -6.18 15.37
CA SER A 48 3.98 -5.43 15.41
C SER A 48 3.96 -4.30 16.44
N PHE A 49 2.78 -3.83 16.86
CA PHE A 49 2.61 -2.83 17.92
C PHE A 49 2.49 -3.45 19.33
N GLY A 50 2.29 -4.76 19.48
CA GLY A 50 2.18 -5.44 20.77
C GLY A 50 0.82 -5.30 21.46
N ASP A 51 0.80 -5.34 22.80
CA ASP A 51 -0.40 -5.15 23.64
C ASP A 51 -0.97 -3.73 23.38
N GLY A 52 -2.01 -3.63 22.55
CA GLY A 52 -2.52 -2.35 22.02
C GLY A 52 -2.95 -2.40 20.54
N SER A 53 -2.83 -3.55 19.90
CA SER A 53 -3.25 -3.81 18.51
C SER A 53 -4.66 -3.33 18.13
N GLU A 54 -5.60 -3.33 19.07
CA GLU A 54 -6.97 -2.84 18.91
C GLU A 54 -7.03 -1.33 18.64
N LYS A 55 -6.06 -0.58 19.16
CA LYS A 55 -5.93 0.88 19.01
C LYS A 55 -5.25 1.31 17.72
N VAL A 56 -4.78 0.36 16.91
CA VAL A 56 -4.19 0.65 15.60
C VAL A 56 -5.31 0.87 14.59
N ALA A 57 -5.27 1.93 13.81
CA ALA A 57 -6.12 2.11 12.63
C ALA A 57 -5.24 2.16 11.38
N LEU A 58 -5.65 1.44 10.34
CA LEU A 58 -5.09 1.54 9.01
C LEU A 58 -6.13 2.24 8.12
N SER A 59 -5.71 3.21 7.32
CA SER A 59 -6.56 3.81 6.30
C SER A 59 -5.80 3.98 5.00
N LEU A 60 -6.54 3.91 3.89
CA LEU A 60 -5.98 3.92 2.54
C LEU A 60 -6.58 5.07 1.72
N ASN A 61 -5.74 5.77 0.97
CA ASN A 61 -6.15 6.78 0.02
C ASN A 61 -5.42 6.62 -1.32
N PRO A 62 -6.12 6.36 -2.44
CA PRO A 62 -7.56 6.17 -2.54
C PRO A 62 -8.01 4.92 -1.75
N PRO A 63 -9.26 4.90 -1.25
CA PRO A 63 -9.80 3.72 -0.58
C PRO A 63 -9.91 2.53 -1.57
N PRO A 64 -10.03 1.30 -1.06
CA PRO A 64 -10.38 0.15 -1.87
C PRO A 64 -11.65 0.36 -2.70
N GLU A 65 -11.84 -0.45 -3.75
CA GLU A 65 -13.08 -0.44 -4.51
C GLU A 65 -14.30 -0.72 -3.61
N LYS A 66 -15.44 -0.15 -3.97
CA LYS A 66 -16.66 -0.21 -3.16
C LYS A 66 -17.07 -1.66 -2.88
N GLY A 67 -17.11 -2.05 -1.61
CA GLY A 67 -17.43 -3.43 -1.19
C GLY A 67 -16.21 -4.33 -1.00
N HIS A 68 -15.01 -3.82 -1.26
CA HIS A 68 -13.75 -4.48 -0.93
C HIS A 68 -13.09 -3.77 0.27
N THR A 69 -12.41 -4.54 1.11
CA THR A 69 -11.62 -4.04 2.25
C THR A 69 -10.13 -4.14 1.97
N THR A 70 -9.78 -4.68 0.80
CA THR A 70 -8.42 -4.98 0.39
C THR A 70 -8.01 -4.12 -0.80
N ARG A 71 -6.80 -3.58 -0.73
CA ARG A 71 -6.11 -2.93 -1.85
C ARG A 71 -5.01 -3.85 -2.36
N VAL A 72 -4.83 -3.93 -3.66
CA VAL A 72 -3.77 -4.73 -4.28
C VAL A 72 -2.86 -3.82 -5.08
N ILE A 73 -1.56 -3.93 -4.84
CA ILE A 73 -0.51 -3.24 -5.58
C ILE A 73 0.34 -4.29 -6.27
N ARG A 74 0.83 -3.97 -7.47
CA ARG A 74 1.76 -4.81 -8.22
C ARG A 74 2.98 -4.00 -8.59
N LEU A 75 4.15 -4.48 -8.19
CA LEU A 75 5.45 -3.88 -8.51
C LEU A 75 6.22 -4.85 -9.40
N GLN A 76 6.65 -4.39 -10.57
CA GLN A 76 7.55 -5.16 -11.44
C GLN A 76 8.89 -5.37 -10.74
N HIS A 77 9.65 -6.36 -11.22
CA HIS A 77 11.04 -6.56 -10.78
C HIS A 77 11.93 -5.30 -10.92
N GLN A 78 11.57 -4.35 -11.79
CA GLN A 78 12.28 -3.08 -11.99
C GLN A 78 11.88 -2.00 -10.98
N GLY A 79 10.90 -2.29 -10.10
CA GLY A 79 10.35 -1.36 -9.13
C GLY A 79 9.08 -0.65 -9.60
N PHE A 80 8.78 -0.61 -10.90
CA PHE A 80 7.62 0.11 -11.43
C PHE A 80 6.28 -0.46 -10.96
N SER A 81 5.35 0.44 -10.62
CA SER A 81 3.97 0.09 -10.28
C SER A 81 3.14 -0.22 -11.54
N GLN A 82 2.45 -1.36 -11.51
CA GLN A 82 1.50 -1.81 -12.53
C GLN A 82 0.05 -1.60 -12.11
N ASP A 83 -0.19 -0.81 -11.07
CA ASP A 83 -1.56 -0.49 -10.65
C ASP A 83 -2.19 0.48 -11.67
N ASN A 84 -2.95 -0.08 -12.62
CA ASN A 84 -3.66 0.69 -13.64
C ASN A 84 -4.65 1.71 -13.07
N GLN A 85 -5.17 1.49 -11.86
CA GLN A 85 -6.07 2.46 -11.22
C GLN A 85 -5.30 3.65 -10.68
N LEU A 86 -4.14 3.41 -10.05
CA LEU A 86 -3.26 4.51 -9.64
C LEU A 86 -2.73 5.25 -10.87
N ASN A 87 -2.29 4.52 -11.89
CA ASN A 87 -1.83 5.12 -13.14
C ASN A 87 -2.93 5.99 -13.78
N ALA A 88 -4.18 5.51 -13.83
CA ALA A 88 -5.31 6.28 -14.35
C ALA A 88 -5.68 7.49 -13.48
N LEU A 89 -5.49 7.43 -12.15
CA LEU A 89 -5.67 8.59 -11.26
C LEU A 89 -4.62 9.67 -11.51
N GLY A 90 -3.47 9.30 -12.08
CA GLY A 90 -2.45 10.25 -12.50
C GLY A 90 -2.67 10.86 -13.88
N GLU A 91 -3.58 10.28 -14.67
CA GLU A 91 -3.94 10.79 -15.98
C GLU A 91 -5.10 11.79 -15.87
N LEU A 92 -4.74 13.08 -15.92
CA LEU A 92 -5.58 14.26 -16.20
C LEU A 92 -6.64 14.66 -15.14
N LYS A 93 -6.22 15.57 -14.25
CA LYS A 93 -7.04 16.75 -13.88
C LYS A 93 -6.24 18.01 -14.22
N ASP A 94 -6.77 18.82 -15.14
CA ASP A 94 -6.31 20.19 -15.44
C ASP A 94 -4.87 20.38 -15.97
N GLY A 95 -4.39 19.47 -16.82
CA GLY A 95 -3.12 19.68 -17.55
C GLY A 95 -1.84 19.58 -16.71
N ASN A 96 -1.95 19.29 -15.41
CA ASN A 96 -0.86 18.82 -14.57
C ASN A 96 -0.92 17.30 -14.46
N ILE A 97 0.18 16.64 -14.79
CA ILE A 97 0.38 15.21 -14.49
C ILE A 97 0.52 15.13 -12.96
N ASN A 98 -0.52 14.69 -12.27
CA ASN A 98 -0.34 14.22 -10.91
C ASN A 98 0.13 12.77 -11.02
N ASP A 99 1.17 12.35 -10.32
CA ASP A 99 1.46 10.91 -10.27
C ASP A 99 0.31 10.19 -9.54
N GLY A 100 0.05 8.94 -9.92
CA GLY A 100 -0.90 8.10 -9.21
C GLY A 100 -0.43 7.83 -7.80
N VAL A 101 -1.10 8.36 -6.78
CA VAL A 101 -0.64 8.22 -5.38
C VAL A 101 -1.51 7.23 -4.62
N LEU A 102 -0.88 6.22 -4.02
CA LEU A 102 -1.46 5.47 -2.91
C LEU A 102 -0.79 5.89 -1.60
N GLU A 103 -1.60 6.18 -0.59
CA GLU A 103 -1.20 6.60 0.73
C GLU A 103 -1.82 5.66 1.76
N LEU A 104 -0.96 5.03 2.56
CA LEU A 104 -1.34 4.21 3.71
C LEU A 104 -1.07 5.04 4.97
N LYS A 105 -2.05 5.20 5.85
CA LYS A 105 -1.87 5.84 7.15
C LYS A 105 -2.08 4.83 8.26
N ILE A 106 -1.09 4.73 9.14
CA ILE A 106 -1.09 3.87 10.31
C ILE A 106 -1.13 4.78 11.52
N GLN A 107 -2.25 4.77 12.22
CA GLN A 107 -2.49 5.57 13.41
C GLN A 107 -2.60 4.66 14.63
N HIS A 108 -2.06 5.07 15.77
CA HIS A 108 -2.31 4.42 17.05
C HIS A 108 -2.99 5.43 17.97
N GLU A 109 -4.10 5.07 18.63
CA GLU A 109 -4.89 6.03 19.41
C GLU A 109 -4.10 6.69 20.55
N ASP A 110 -3.17 5.98 21.18
CA ASP A 110 -2.35 6.54 22.26
C ASP A 110 -1.16 7.38 21.78
N LEU A 111 -0.89 7.45 20.46
CA LEU A 111 0.25 8.20 19.93
C LEU A 111 -0.21 9.51 19.30
N ASP A 112 0.57 10.57 19.54
CA ASP A 112 0.35 11.90 18.96
C ASP A 112 0.88 12.02 17.52
N GLN A 113 1.51 10.97 17.00
CA GLN A 113 2.00 10.87 15.63
C GLN A 113 1.43 9.64 14.94
N GLN A 114 1.08 9.81 13.66
CA GLN A 114 0.75 8.72 12.74
C GLN A 114 1.85 8.55 11.70
N ARG A 115 2.05 7.32 11.24
CA ARG A 115 3.00 7.01 10.17
C ARG A 115 2.25 6.96 8.84
N CYS A 116 2.86 7.49 7.80
CA CYS A 116 2.28 7.49 6.47
C CYS A 116 3.27 6.88 5.48
N ILE A 117 2.79 5.95 4.65
CA ILE A 117 3.57 5.36 3.57
C ILE A 117 2.92 5.80 2.26
N ARG A 118 3.71 6.34 1.34
CA ARG A 118 3.22 6.78 0.03
C ARG A 118 3.90 6.00 -1.07
N ILE A 119 3.12 5.53 -2.04
CA ILE A 119 3.61 4.82 -3.22
C ILE A 119 3.20 5.65 -4.44
N LEU A 120 4.21 6.09 -5.20
CA LEU A 120 4.01 6.88 -6.41
C LEU A 120 4.02 5.97 -7.64
N SER A 121 2.93 5.98 -8.39
CA SER A 121 2.73 5.24 -9.62
C SER A 121 2.88 6.19 -10.82
N PRO A 122 3.52 5.77 -11.93
CA PRO A 122 3.98 4.41 -12.25
C PRO A 122 5.38 4.07 -11.72
N ILE A 123 6.12 5.03 -11.15
CA ILE A 123 7.55 4.84 -10.82
C ILE A 123 7.81 3.84 -9.68
N GLY A 124 6.79 3.51 -8.89
CA GLY A 124 6.84 2.62 -7.73
C GLY A 124 7.69 3.12 -6.57
N MET A 125 8.00 4.42 -6.54
CA MET A 125 8.75 5.02 -5.43
C MET A 125 7.92 4.96 -4.15
N ILE A 126 8.51 4.40 -3.09
CA ILE A 126 7.92 4.32 -1.76
C ILE A 126 8.55 5.40 -0.89
N ARG A 127 7.73 6.23 -0.24
CA ARG A 127 8.16 7.27 0.70
C ARG A 127 7.58 6.99 2.08
N ASP A 128 8.42 7.13 3.08
CA ASP A 128 7.99 7.16 4.48
C ASP A 128 7.72 8.60 4.89
N GLY A 129 6.77 8.78 5.79
CA GLY A 129 6.27 10.07 6.19
C GLY A 129 5.59 10.00 7.55
N ARG A 130 5.34 11.18 8.11
CA ARG A 130 4.69 11.32 9.41
C ARG A 130 3.68 12.44 9.38
N ALA A 131 2.67 12.33 10.23
CA ALA A 131 1.74 13.40 10.50
C ALA A 131 1.46 13.46 12.00
N GLU A 132 1.13 14.66 12.49
CA GLU A 132 0.54 14.81 13.81
C GLU A 132 -0.87 14.20 13.82
N LYS A 133 -1.28 13.70 14.98
CA LYS A 133 -2.59 13.08 15.18
C LYS A 133 -3.71 14.05 14.77
N GLY A 134 -4.60 13.59 13.90
CA GLY A 134 -5.73 14.37 13.40
C GLY A 134 -5.41 15.31 12.24
N ARG A 135 -4.14 15.45 11.83
CA ARG A 135 -3.78 16.16 10.60
C ARG A 135 -3.98 15.24 9.40
N SER A 136 -4.65 15.74 8.36
CA SER A 136 -4.84 15.02 7.10
C SER A 136 -3.52 14.87 6.34
N ASP A 137 -2.67 15.88 6.41
CA ASP A 137 -1.51 16.00 5.54
C ASP A 137 -0.29 15.34 6.18
N CYS A 138 0.26 14.38 5.47
CA CYS A 138 1.50 13.72 5.85
C CYS A 138 2.70 14.49 5.29
N ASP A 139 3.65 14.77 6.17
CA ASP A 139 4.96 15.30 5.82
C ASP A 139 5.86 14.11 5.46
N TYR A 140 6.13 13.97 4.17
CA TYR A 140 7.05 12.97 3.63
C TYR A 140 8.46 13.53 3.61
N ASP A 141 9.44 12.61 3.66
CA ASP A 141 10.83 12.98 3.50
C ASP A 141 10.99 13.89 2.27
N LYS A 142 11.40 15.13 2.54
CA LYS A 142 11.72 16.10 1.50
C LYS A 142 13.02 15.62 0.87
N SER A 143 12.91 14.94 -0.24
CA SER A 143 14.02 14.76 -1.17
C SER A 143 14.51 16.16 -1.56
N PHE A 144 15.69 16.54 -1.05
CA PHE A 144 16.44 17.73 -1.46
C PHE A 144 16.86 17.62 -2.93
#